data_AF-A0A8C7CPS5-F1
#
_entry.id   AF-A0A8C7CPS5-F1
#
_cell.length_a   1.000
_cell.length_b   1.000
_cell.length_c   1.000
_cell.angle_alpha   90.00
_cell.angle_beta   90.00
_cell.angle_gamma   90.00
#
_symmetry.space_group_name_H-M   'P 1'
#
loop_
_entity.id
_entity.type
_entity.pdbx_description
1 polymer ?
#
loop_
_entity_poly.entity_id
_entity_poly.type
_entity_poly.pdbx_seq_one_letter_code
_entity_poly.pdbx_strand_id
1 'polypeptide(L)'
;MWDCCFFGKKNQFFSLSFSRLWLCTFTLSVSVGAVLLLPLSILSNEVLLSFPQSYYMQWLNGSLIHGLWNIVFLFSNLSLVFLLPFAYFFTESEGFAGSKKGVMARLYETAVVLFLLTLLVLGMVWVASAILDDNMARQSLYDLWEYYLPYLYSCISLFGVLLLLLCTPLGLSRMFNSCWCVFAWPGRLAIIRAWSLSPGQEKLQTIKRLGFSDTNSGFLFLPSEIRKRASPWQRNLGYPLAMLLLLAVTVVCVLIVCYHVVELLFDDTAMPRGMEDPLLGAASFSMFGSLGAAVQVILILYLMISSVVGFYSSPLFTGLRPRAQDTTLTQIIGNCVSLLVLSSALPVFSRTLGITRFDLLGDFGRFNWLGNFHIVFLYNILFAGLTSACLINTLTWTVQRELIRAFGMLGSHTDTQS
;
A
#
# COMPACT_ATOMS: atom_id res chain seq x y z
N MET A 1 33.22 -29.79 26.96
CA MET A 1 33.44 -29.37 25.55
C MET A 1 32.14 -29.22 24.75
N TRP A 2 31.13 -30.07 24.99
CA TRP A 2 29.80 -29.94 24.39
C TRP A 2 28.99 -28.74 24.89
N ASP A 3 29.10 -28.40 26.19
CA ASP A 3 28.39 -27.24 26.76
C ASP A 3 28.88 -25.89 26.23
N CYS A 4 30.18 -25.70 26.00
CA CYS A 4 30.71 -24.47 25.38
C CYS A 4 30.27 -24.32 23.92
N CYS A 5 30.13 -25.42 23.17
CA CYS A 5 29.65 -25.39 21.79
C CYS A 5 28.14 -25.06 21.73
N PHE A 6 27.37 -25.54 22.70
CA PHE A 6 25.94 -25.27 22.82
C PHE A 6 25.65 -23.83 23.31
N PHE A 7 26.44 -23.32 24.27
CA PHE A 7 26.33 -21.96 24.78
C PHE A 7 26.79 -20.92 23.75
N GLY A 8 27.88 -21.21 23.02
CA GLY A 8 28.35 -20.40 21.90
C GLY A 8 27.31 -20.32 20.78
N LYS A 9 26.68 -21.43 20.39
CA LYS A 9 25.59 -21.43 19.41
C LYS A 9 24.35 -20.66 19.89
N LYS A 10 23.99 -20.73 21.19
CA LYS A 10 22.85 -19.97 21.75
C LYS A 10 23.09 -18.45 21.73
N ASN A 11 24.26 -17.99 22.18
CA ASN A 11 24.60 -16.57 22.15
C ASN A 11 24.71 -16.02 20.72
N GLN A 12 25.25 -16.84 19.81
CA GLN A 12 25.37 -16.48 18.41
C GLN A 12 24.01 -16.44 17.70
N PHE A 13 23.11 -17.39 17.98
CA PHE A 13 21.73 -17.38 17.48
C PHE A 13 20.93 -16.18 18.02
N PHE A 14 21.11 -15.84 19.30
CA PHE A 14 20.46 -14.69 19.92
C PHE A 14 20.95 -13.35 19.32
N SER A 15 22.26 -13.16 19.21
CA SER A 15 22.86 -11.96 18.60
C SER A 15 22.48 -11.81 17.12
N LEU A 16 22.40 -12.92 16.39
CA LEU A 16 22.00 -12.96 14.99
C LEU A 16 20.52 -12.60 14.80
N SER A 17 19.63 -13.14 15.65
CA SER A 17 18.21 -12.78 15.68
C SER A 17 18.02 -11.30 16.01
N PHE A 18 18.80 -10.79 16.96
CA PHE A 18 18.76 -9.39 17.38
C PHE A 18 19.12 -8.43 16.23
N SER A 19 20.27 -8.60 15.57
CA SER A 19 20.67 -7.70 14.46
C SER A 19 19.66 -7.72 13.31
N ARG A 20 19.06 -8.88 13.01
CA ARG A 20 18.05 -9.04 11.95
C ARG A 20 16.73 -8.33 12.27
N LEU A 21 16.24 -8.50 13.50
CA LEU A 21 15.04 -7.83 13.99
C LEU A 21 15.21 -6.31 13.98
N TRP A 22 16.39 -5.80 14.33
CA TRP A 22 16.66 -4.37 14.32
C TRP A 22 16.58 -3.76 12.92
N LEU A 23 17.15 -4.41 11.90
CA LEU A 23 17.09 -3.92 10.52
C LEU A 23 15.65 -3.93 9.97
N CYS A 24 14.90 -5.00 10.24
CA CYS A 24 13.50 -5.10 9.81
C CYS A 24 12.62 -4.09 10.56
N THR A 25 12.82 -3.91 11.87
CA THR A 25 12.10 -2.93 12.69
C THR A 25 12.42 -1.50 12.26
N PHE A 26 13.68 -1.21 11.95
CA PHE A 26 14.09 0.07 11.40
C PHE A 26 13.40 0.36 10.07
N THR A 27 13.42 -0.60 9.14
CA THR A 27 12.77 -0.46 7.83
C THR A 27 11.26 -0.26 7.97
N LEU A 28 10.62 -1.00 8.88
CA LEU A 28 9.20 -0.87 9.15
C LEU A 28 8.87 0.48 9.80
N SER A 29 9.72 0.98 10.69
CA SER A 29 9.61 2.32 11.29
C SER A 29 9.70 3.42 10.22
N VAL A 30 10.68 3.30 9.31
CA VAL A 30 10.83 4.22 8.16
C VAL A 30 9.61 4.16 7.25
N SER A 31 9.07 2.96 6.96
CA SER A 31 7.84 2.79 6.17
C SER A 31 6.63 3.47 6.82
N VAL A 32 6.45 3.34 8.13
CA VAL A 32 5.38 4.02 8.88
C VAL A 32 5.59 5.54 8.87
N GLY A 33 6.83 5.99 9.05
CA GLY A 33 7.19 7.41 8.96
C GLY A 33 6.85 8.01 7.60
N ALA A 34 7.17 7.31 6.51
CA ALA A 34 6.86 7.73 5.14
C ALA A 34 5.35 7.82 4.87
N VAL A 35 4.54 6.93 5.45
CA VAL A 35 3.07 7.01 5.34
C VAL A 35 2.51 8.20 6.08
N LEU A 36 2.97 8.43 7.31
CA LEU A 36 2.45 9.50 8.17
C LEU A 36 2.95 10.88 7.74
N LEU A 37 3.97 10.94 6.90
CA LEU A 37 4.59 12.17 6.46
C LEU A 37 3.60 13.12 5.77
N LEU A 38 2.76 12.58 4.88
CA LEU A 38 1.70 13.34 4.20
C LEU A 38 0.63 13.88 5.18
N PRO A 39 -0.05 13.03 5.99
CA PRO A 39 -1.00 13.49 7.00
C PRO A 39 -0.41 14.52 7.97
N LEU A 40 0.83 14.29 8.43
CA LEU A 40 1.51 15.21 9.33
C LEU A 40 1.76 16.55 8.65
N SER A 41 2.19 16.57 7.38
CA SER A 41 2.41 17.83 6.65
C SER A 41 1.12 18.65 6.52
N ILE A 42 0.00 18.00 6.20
CA ILE A 42 -1.32 18.66 6.11
C ILE A 42 -1.75 19.19 7.48
N LEU A 43 -1.64 18.37 8.52
CA LEU A 43 -2.03 18.75 9.87
C LEU A 43 -1.15 19.89 10.40
N SER A 44 0.15 19.85 10.13
CA SER A 44 1.10 20.91 10.47
C SER A 44 0.73 22.24 9.81
N ASN A 45 0.32 22.21 8.53
CA ASN A 45 -0.14 23.41 7.84
C ASN A 45 -1.40 24.01 8.48
N GLU A 46 -2.40 23.19 8.80
CA GLU A 46 -3.63 23.68 9.46
C GLU A 46 -3.36 24.24 10.85
N VAL A 47 -2.43 23.64 11.59
CA VAL A 47 -2.02 24.13 12.90
C VAL A 47 -1.34 25.50 12.80
N LEU A 48 -0.51 25.73 11.78
CA LEU A 48 0.08 27.05 11.51
C LEU A 48 -0.98 28.10 11.17
N LEU A 49 -1.96 27.75 10.32
CA LEU A 49 -3.06 28.65 9.97
C LEU A 49 -3.98 28.95 11.16
N SER A 50 -4.16 27.99 12.07
CA SER A 50 -5.01 28.14 13.26
C SER A 50 -4.37 29.01 14.34
N PHE A 51 -3.03 29.05 14.43
CA PHE A 51 -2.29 29.78 15.48
C PHE A 51 -1.21 30.72 14.93
N PRO A 52 -1.59 31.74 14.13
CA PRO A 52 -0.64 32.59 13.39
C PRO A 52 0.27 33.45 14.29
N GLN A 53 -0.13 33.73 15.54
CA GLN A 53 0.58 34.62 16.46
C GLN A 53 1.25 33.88 17.63
N SER A 54 1.29 32.54 17.61
CA SER A 54 1.87 31.77 18.71
C SER A 54 3.37 31.53 18.51
N TYR A 55 4.21 32.08 19.39
CA TYR A 55 5.67 31.86 19.37
C TYR A 55 6.03 30.36 19.46
N TYR A 56 5.25 29.58 20.21
CA TYR A 56 5.47 28.15 20.40
C TYR A 56 5.28 27.29 19.14
N MET A 57 4.58 27.77 18.11
CA MET A 57 4.33 27.00 16.88
C MET A 57 5.19 27.46 15.71
N GLN A 58 5.99 28.52 15.87
CA GLN A 58 6.88 29.07 14.83
C GLN A 58 8.06 28.17 14.46
N TRP A 59 8.38 27.15 15.26
CA TRP A 59 9.40 26.16 14.88
C TRP A 59 8.91 25.23 13.75
N LEU A 60 7.59 25.07 13.62
CA LEU A 60 6.94 24.25 12.61
C LEU A 60 6.93 25.00 11.28
N ASN A 61 8.09 25.22 10.67
CA ASN A 61 8.19 25.93 9.40
C ASN A 61 8.18 24.98 8.21
N GLY A 62 7.80 25.49 7.02
CA GLY A 62 7.85 24.74 5.77
C GLY A 62 9.22 24.12 5.49
N SER A 63 10.32 24.82 5.82
CA SER A 63 11.69 24.30 5.67
C SER A 63 11.98 23.08 6.54
N LEU A 64 11.41 23.02 7.76
CA LEU A 64 11.54 21.85 8.63
C LEU A 64 10.77 20.66 8.07
N ILE A 65 9.56 20.91 7.56
CA ILE A 65 8.74 19.86 6.95
C ILE A 65 9.45 19.31 5.72
N HIS A 66 9.96 20.15 4.82
CA HIS A 66 10.79 19.73 3.69
C HIS A 66 12.05 18.97 4.12
N GLY A 67 12.74 19.41 5.17
CA GLY A 67 13.88 18.69 5.74
C GLY A 67 13.49 17.28 6.22
N LEU A 68 12.34 17.15 6.86
CA LEU A 68 11.81 15.86 7.33
C LEU A 68 11.45 14.94 6.16
N TRP A 69 10.82 15.46 5.10
CA TRP A 69 10.58 14.74 3.85
C TRP A 69 11.88 14.18 3.27
N ASN A 70 12.91 15.02 3.15
CA ASN A 70 14.20 14.62 2.59
C ASN A 70 14.87 13.51 3.42
N ILE A 71 14.84 13.63 4.74
CA ILE A 71 15.44 12.63 5.65
C ILE A 71 14.70 11.29 5.56
N VAL A 72 13.36 11.29 5.60
CA VAL A 72 12.57 10.04 5.55
C VAL A 72 12.70 9.38 4.18
N PHE A 73 12.70 10.14 3.09
CA PHE A 73 12.94 9.58 1.75
C PHE A 73 14.36 9.03 1.60
N LEU A 74 15.37 9.73 2.10
CA LEU A 74 16.75 9.25 2.13
C LEU A 74 16.84 7.92 2.88
N PHE A 75 16.25 7.82 4.06
CA PHE A 75 16.23 6.57 4.83
C PHE A 75 15.42 5.47 4.16
N SER A 76 14.34 5.80 3.45
CA SER A 76 13.55 4.84 2.67
C SER A 76 14.38 4.26 1.53
N ASN A 77 15.09 5.10 0.78
CA ASN A 77 15.94 4.65 -0.31
C ASN A 77 17.15 3.86 0.19
N LEU A 78 17.80 4.34 1.27
CA LEU A 78 18.89 3.63 1.92
C LEU A 78 18.46 2.24 2.40
N SER A 79 17.26 2.15 3.01
CA SER A 79 16.77 0.88 3.51
C SER A 79 16.40 -0.10 2.40
N LEU A 80 15.76 0.39 1.33
CA LEU A 80 15.36 -0.42 0.18
C LEU A 80 16.57 -0.97 -0.59
N VAL A 81 17.55 -0.12 -0.89
CA VAL A 81 18.70 -0.48 -1.73
C VAL A 81 19.80 -1.20 -0.96
N PHE A 82 20.05 -0.84 0.30
CA PHE A 82 21.19 -1.38 1.06
C PHE A 82 20.76 -2.28 2.23
N LEU A 83 19.88 -1.81 3.11
CA LEU A 83 19.59 -2.54 4.36
C LEU A 83 18.82 -3.84 4.12
N LEU A 84 17.88 -3.88 3.17
CA LEU A 84 17.05 -5.05 2.89
C LEU A 84 17.82 -6.16 2.16
N PRO A 85 18.59 -5.89 1.09
CA PRO A 85 19.49 -6.89 0.51
C PRO A 85 20.54 -7.38 1.51
N PHE A 86 21.09 -6.48 2.33
CA PHE A 86 22.00 -6.86 3.40
C PHE A 86 21.34 -7.80 4.41
N ALA A 87 20.12 -7.50 4.85
CA ALA A 87 19.38 -8.38 5.75
C ALA A 87 19.16 -9.77 5.12
N TYR A 88 18.84 -9.83 3.82
CA TYR A 88 18.65 -11.08 3.09
C TYR A 88 19.94 -11.89 2.99
N PHE A 89 21.03 -11.32 2.49
CA PHE A 89 22.30 -12.06 2.37
C PHE A 89 22.86 -12.44 3.74
N PHE A 90 22.68 -11.60 4.76
CA PHE A 90 23.03 -11.94 6.14
C PHE A 90 22.20 -13.07 6.74
N THR A 91 21.07 -13.39 6.12
CA THR A 91 20.30 -14.56 6.49
C THR A 91 20.82 -15.85 5.90
N GLU A 92 21.35 -15.78 4.68
CA GLU A 92 21.88 -16.91 3.93
C GLU A 92 23.36 -17.21 4.23
N SER A 93 24.16 -16.21 4.62
CA SER A 93 25.59 -16.38 4.86
C SER A 93 25.91 -17.33 6.01
N GLU A 94 26.76 -18.33 5.77
CA GLU A 94 27.16 -19.31 6.78
C GLU A 94 28.45 -18.91 7.53
N GLY A 95 29.30 -18.09 6.91
CA GLY A 95 30.64 -17.66 7.31
C GLY A 95 31.73 -18.35 6.47
N PHE A 96 32.80 -17.62 6.08
CA PHE A 96 33.91 -18.19 5.31
C PHE A 96 34.53 -19.44 5.96
N ALA A 97 34.77 -20.47 5.14
CA ALA A 97 35.41 -21.72 5.56
C ALA A 97 36.80 -21.44 6.15
N GLY A 98 36.99 -21.75 7.43
CA GLY A 98 38.25 -21.55 8.16
C GLY A 98 38.29 -20.34 9.11
N SER A 99 37.29 -19.45 9.07
CA SER A 99 37.19 -18.34 10.04
C SER A 99 36.55 -18.79 11.37
N LYS A 100 36.96 -18.18 12.49
CA LYS A 100 36.33 -18.45 13.80
C LYS A 100 34.82 -18.21 13.66
N LYS A 101 34.00 -19.23 13.97
CA LYS A 101 32.54 -19.16 13.91
C LYS A 101 32.03 -18.01 14.78
N GLY A 102 31.83 -16.85 14.16
CA GLY A 102 31.43 -15.61 14.82
C GLY A 102 30.52 -14.78 13.91
N VAL A 103 29.75 -13.87 14.50
CA VAL A 103 28.87 -12.96 13.74
C VAL A 103 29.67 -12.11 12.75
N MET A 104 30.87 -11.69 13.12
CA MET A 104 31.76 -10.91 12.25
C MET A 104 32.16 -11.64 10.96
N ALA A 105 32.38 -12.96 10.99
CA ALA A 105 32.73 -13.72 9.78
C ALA A 105 31.58 -13.73 8.75
N ARG A 106 30.34 -13.79 9.24
CA ARG A 106 29.14 -13.68 8.39
C ARG A 106 28.97 -12.26 7.86
N LEU A 107 29.20 -11.25 8.70
CA LEU A 107 29.18 -9.84 8.26
C LEU A 107 30.20 -9.57 7.15
N TYR A 108 31.40 -10.15 7.23
CA TYR A 108 32.40 -10.02 6.18
C TYR A 108 31.97 -10.74 4.90
N GLU A 109 31.44 -11.95 4.98
CA GLU A 109 30.92 -12.67 3.82
C GLU A 109 29.80 -11.88 3.14
N THR A 110 28.85 -11.35 3.90
CA THR A 110 27.73 -10.59 3.34
C THR A 110 28.17 -9.27 2.73
N ALA A 111 29.09 -8.57 3.38
CA ALA A 111 29.67 -7.35 2.84
C ALA A 111 30.39 -7.61 1.52
N VAL A 112 31.14 -8.71 1.43
CA VAL A 112 31.83 -9.11 0.19
C VAL A 112 30.82 -9.52 -0.88
N VAL A 113 29.80 -10.32 -0.56
CA VAL A 113 28.76 -10.72 -1.51
C VAL A 113 27.99 -9.51 -2.03
N LEU A 114 27.63 -8.57 -1.16
CA LEU A 114 26.99 -7.32 -1.57
C LEU A 114 27.89 -6.48 -2.45
N PHE A 115 29.17 -6.36 -2.11
CA PHE A 115 30.13 -5.61 -2.92
C PHE A 115 30.29 -6.25 -4.31
N LEU A 116 30.35 -7.58 -4.39
CA LEU A 116 30.36 -8.29 -5.68
C LEU A 116 29.05 -8.10 -6.45
N LEU A 117 27.91 -8.12 -5.75
CA LEU A 117 26.60 -7.87 -6.36
C LEU A 117 26.50 -6.44 -6.91
N THR A 118 26.97 -5.43 -6.16
CA THR A 118 26.96 -4.04 -6.65
C THR A 118 27.87 -3.89 -7.85
N LEU A 119 29.07 -4.48 -7.85
CA LEU A 119 29.95 -4.49 -9.03
C LEU A 119 29.33 -5.20 -10.23
N LEU A 120 28.62 -6.31 -10.01
CA LEU A 120 27.93 -7.04 -11.06
C LEU A 120 26.78 -6.20 -11.67
N VAL A 121 25.94 -5.60 -10.83
CA VAL A 121 24.87 -4.70 -11.30
C VAL A 121 25.45 -3.51 -12.03
N LEU A 122 26.52 -2.90 -11.50
CA LEU A 122 27.25 -1.80 -12.13
C LEU A 122 27.79 -2.20 -13.51
N GLY A 123 28.39 -3.40 -13.61
CA GLY A 123 28.89 -3.94 -14.86
C GLY A 123 27.77 -4.19 -15.88
N MET A 124 26.66 -4.78 -15.46
CA MET A 124 25.49 -5.00 -16.32
C MET A 124 24.91 -3.68 -16.85
N VAL A 125 24.80 -2.69 -15.97
CA VAL A 125 24.35 -1.33 -16.32
C VAL A 125 25.30 -0.66 -17.29
N TRP A 126 26.61 -0.75 -17.05
CA TRP A 126 27.63 -0.20 -17.94
C TRP A 126 27.55 -0.84 -19.34
N VAL A 127 27.38 -2.17 -19.41
CA VAL A 127 27.18 -2.90 -20.67
C VAL A 127 25.89 -2.46 -21.37
N ALA A 128 24.78 -2.32 -20.63
CA ALA A 128 23.50 -1.89 -21.20
C ALA A 128 23.59 -0.47 -21.78
N SER A 129 24.28 0.44 -21.10
CA SER A 129 24.49 1.81 -21.57
C SER A 129 25.41 1.89 -22.79
N ALA A 130 26.44 1.04 -22.85
CA ALA A 130 27.30 0.93 -24.02
C ALA A 130 26.57 0.41 -25.26
N ILE A 131 25.50 -0.37 -25.10
CA ILE A 131 24.66 -0.85 -26.20
C ILE A 131 23.69 0.23 -26.69
N LEU A 132 23.27 1.15 -25.81
CA LEU A 132 22.27 2.17 -26.11
C LEU A 132 22.89 3.45 -26.70
N ASP A 133 24.10 3.84 -26.30
CA ASP A 133 24.78 5.04 -26.83
C ASP A 133 26.31 4.88 -26.85
N ASP A 134 26.92 5.04 -28.05
CA ASP A 134 28.38 4.89 -28.28
C ASP A 134 29.24 5.96 -27.58
N ASN A 135 28.66 7.10 -27.14
CA ASN A 135 29.39 8.29 -26.69
C ASN A 135 29.41 8.53 -25.16
N MET A 136 28.69 7.73 -24.37
CA MET A 136 28.48 7.94 -22.92
C MET A 136 29.34 7.05 -22.01
N ALA A 137 30.35 6.35 -22.56
CA ALA A 137 31.08 5.31 -21.84
C ALA A 137 32.27 5.79 -20.96
N ARG A 138 32.61 7.08 -20.92
CA ARG A 138 33.92 7.57 -20.43
C ARG A 138 33.97 8.36 -19.11
N GLN A 139 32.86 8.61 -18.40
CA GLN A 139 32.86 9.42 -17.16
C GLN A 139 32.35 8.63 -15.94
N SER A 140 33.00 7.48 -15.67
CA SER A 140 32.31 6.25 -15.28
C SER A 140 32.14 5.93 -13.78
N LEU A 141 32.18 6.87 -12.83
CA LEU A 141 31.86 6.54 -11.42
C LEU A 141 31.10 7.63 -10.66
N TYR A 142 31.44 8.91 -10.86
CA TYR A 142 30.74 10.02 -10.20
C TYR A 142 29.39 10.34 -10.86
N ASP A 143 29.32 10.32 -12.20
CA ASP A 143 28.04 10.43 -12.92
C ASP A 143 27.10 9.27 -12.59
N LEU A 144 27.65 8.13 -12.17
CA LEU A 144 26.87 6.95 -11.83
C LEU A 144 26.04 7.15 -10.54
N TRP A 145 26.61 7.84 -9.54
CA TRP A 145 25.90 8.16 -8.30
C TRP A 145 24.87 9.28 -8.49
N GLU A 146 25.17 10.27 -9.34
CA GLU A 146 24.28 11.41 -9.54
C GLU A 146 23.15 11.12 -10.55
N TYR A 147 23.41 10.27 -11.55
CA TYR A 147 22.45 9.94 -12.62
C TYR A 147 21.62 8.67 -12.34
N TYR A 148 22.21 7.60 -11.79
CA TYR A 148 21.46 6.34 -11.61
C TYR A 148 20.62 6.30 -10.35
N LEU A 149 21.01 7.00 -9.29
CA LEU A 149 20.26 7.05 -8.03
C LEU A 149 18.85 7.65 -8.23
N PRO A 150 18.67 8.78 -8.96
CA PRO A 150 17.33 9.27 -9.31
C PRO A 150 16.60 8.37 -10.32
N TYR A 151 17.29 7.71 -11.25
CA TYR A 151 16.65 6.79 -12.20
C TYR A 151 16.10 5.52 -11.53
N LEU A 152 16.91 4.87 -10.69
CA LEU A 152 16.48 3.72 -9.87
C LEU A 152 15.31 4.10 -8.97
N TYR A 153 15.38 5.26 -8.33
CA TYR A 153 14.27 5.78 -7.53
C TYR A 153 13.01 6.01 -8.37
N SER A 154 13.14 6.55 -9.59
CA SER A 154 12.03 6.74 -10.52
C SER A 154 11.40 5.40 -10.92
N CYS A 155 12.20 4.37 -11.22
CA CYS A 155 11.69 3.03 -11.52
C CYS A 155 10.95 2.41 -10.33
N ILE A 156 11.51 2.51 -9.12
CA ILE A 156 10.90 2.01 -7.88
C ILE A 156 9.57 2.74 -7.61
N SER A 157 9.57 4.07 -7.76
CA SER A 157 8.38 4.90 -7.57
C SER A 157 7.30 4.58 -8.62
N LEU A 158 7.67 4.46 -9.90
CA LEU A 158 6.75 4.09 -10.98
C LEU A 158 6.12 2.72 -10.73
N PHE A 159 6.94 1.73 -10.35
CA PHE A 159 6.46 0.40 -9.98
C PHE A 159 5.51 0.48 -8.77
N GLY A 160 5.88 1.24 -7.73
CA GLY A 160 5.04 1.44 -6.55
C GLY A 160 3.71 2.13 -6.87
N VAL A 161 3.70 3.15 -7.73
CA VAL A 161 2.47 3.84 -8.15
C VAL A 161 1.59 2.93 -9.00
N LEU A 162 2.15 2.15 -9.92
CA LEU A 162 1.40 1.14 -10.67
C LEU A 162 0.81 0.06 -9.75
N LEU A 163 1.56 -0.38 -8.75
CA LEU A 163 1.05 -1.29 -7.72
C LEU A 163 -0.10 -0.65 -6.93
N LEU A 164 0.03 0.60 -6.50
CA LEU A 164 -1.04 1.33 -5.80
C LEU A 164 -2.28 1.45 -6.67
N LEU A 165 -2.14 1.76 -7.96
CA LEU A 165 -3.23 1.86 -8.93
C LEU A 165 -4.09 0.59 -8.99
N LEU A 166 -3.44 -0.57 -9.03
CA LEU A 166 -4.11 -1.86 -9.14
C LEU A 166 -4.59 -2.37 -7.77
N CYS A 167 -3.77 -2.21 -6.73
CA CYS A 167 -4.07 -2.73 -5.40
C CYS A 167 -5.21 -1.97 -4.72
N THR A 168 -5.31 -0.66 -4.92
CA THR A 168 -6.37 0.15 -4.28
C THR A 168 -7.78 -0.31 -4.65
N PRO A 169 -8.22 -0.36 -5.93
CA PRO A 169 -9.57 -0.81 -6.27
C PRO A 169 -9.82 -2.28 -5.87
N LEU A 170 -8.80 -3.14 -5.93
CA LEU A 170 -8.90 -4.51 -5.42
C LEU A 170 -9.15 -4.53 -3.91
N GLY A 171 -8.42 -3.72 -3.15
CA GLY A 171 -8.59 -3.58 -1.70
C GLY A 171 -9.98 -3.09 -1.33
N LEU A 172 -10.49 -2.08 -2.05
CA LEU A 172 -11.85 -1.57 -1.90
C LEU A 172 -12.88 -2.69 -2.02
N SER A 173 -12.83 -3.46 -3.12
CA SER A 173 -13.76 -4.57 -3.35
C SER A 173 -13.77 -5.58 -2.20
N ARG A 174 -12.60 -5.86 -1.61
CA ARG A 174 -12.41 -6.81 -0.52
C ARG A 174 -12.92 -6.26 0.81
N MET A 175 -12.68 -4.98 1.09
CA MET A 175 -13.21 -4.30 2.27
C MET A 175 -14.73 -4.27 2.24
N PHE A 176 -15.35 -3.94 1.10
CA PHE A 176 -16.79 -3.98 0.94
C PHE A 176 -17.35 -5.40 1.09
N ASN A 177 -16.76 -6.40 0.43
CA ASN A 177 -17.24 -7.78 0.55
C ASN A 177 -17.12 -8.33 1.98
N SER A 178 -16.04 -7.98 2.69
CA SER A 178 -15.84 -8.39 4.09
C SER A 178 -16.86 -7.74 5.02
N CYS A 179 -17.04 -6.42 4.91
CA CYS A 179 -18.01 -5.68 5.70
C CYS A 179 -19.45 -6.16 5.42
N TRP A 180 -19.77 -6.38 4.14
CA TRP A 180 -21.04 -6.93 3.67
C TRP A 180 -21.31 -8.34 4.19
N CYS A 181 -20.31 -9.23 4.20
CA CYS A 181 -20.48 -10.58 4.70
C CYS A 181 -20.83 -10.61 6.19
N VAL A 182 -20.24 -9.71 6.97
CA VAL A 182 -20.53 -9.55 8.41
C VAL A 182 -21.93 -8.97 8.62
N PHE A 183 -22.33 -7.97 7.84
CA PHE A 183 -23.67 -7.38 7.89
C PHE A 183 -24.78 -8.36 7.45
N ALA A 184 -24.58 -9.10 6.36
CA ALA A 184 -25.60 -9.98 5.77
C ALA A 184 -25.71 -11.38 6.41
N TRP A 185 -25.05 -11.65 7.54
CA TRP A 185 -25.11 -12.94 8.25
C TRP A 185 -26.29 -13.20 9.21
N PRO A 186 -27.31 -12.33 9.41
CA PRO A 186 -28.52 -12.78 10.11
C PRO A 186 -29.39 -13.71 9.26
N GLY A 187 -29.36 -13.62 7.91
CA GLY A 187 -30.25 -14.42 7.03
C GLY A 187 -29.62 -15.63 6.33
N ARG A 188 -28.28 -15.73 6.24
CA ARG A 188 -27.61 -16.80 5.47
C ARG A 188 -27.63 -18.18 6.14
N LEU A 189 -27.62 -18.23 7.47
CA LEU A 189 -27.69 -19.49 8.22
C LEU A 189 -29.07 -20.15 8.10
N ALA A 190 -30.15 -19.38 8.02
CA ALA A 190 -31.50 -19.91 7.85
C ALA A 190 -31.67 -20.55 6.46
N ILE A 191 -31.17 -19.90 5.40
CA ILE A 191 -31.31 -20.38 4.02
C ILE A 191 -30.41 -21.59 3.76
N ILE A 192 -29.14 -21.59 4.18
CA ILE A 192 -28.24 -22.74 3.96
C ILE A 192 -28.70 -23.97 4.78
N ARG A 193 -29.23 -23.75 5.99
CA ARG A 193 -29.79 -24.84 6.80
C ARG A 193 -31.11 -25.38 6.21
N ALA A 194 -31.93 -24.52 5.60
CA ALA A 194 -33.15 -24.93 4.88
C ALA A 194 -32.83 -25.70 3.57
N TRP A 195 -31.82 -25.28 2.82
CA TRP A 195 -31.37 -25.99 1.61
C TRP A 195 -30.64 -27.30 1.90
N SER A 196 -29.98 -27.42 3.06
CA SER A 196 -29.31 -28.66 3.48
C SER A 196 -30.28 -29.77 3.93
N LEU A 197 -31.56 -29.47 4.14
CA LEU A 197 -32.57 -30.45 4.55
C LEU A 197 -33.46 -30.94 3.39
N SER A 198 -33.28 -30.45 2.15
CA SER A 198 -34.01 -30.98 1.00
C SER A 198 -33.31 -32.22 0.42
N PRO A 199 -33.98 -33.39 0.35
CA PRO A 199 -33.41 -34.59 -0.22
C PRO A 199 -33.49 -34.52 -1.75
N GLY A 200 -32.51 -33.88 -2.36
CA GLY A 200 -32.41 -33.87 -3.81
C GLY A 200 -31.39 -32.86 -4.33
N GLN A 201 -30.23 -33.36 -4.77
CA GLN A 201 -29.81 -33.29 -6.17
C GLN A 201 -28.29 -33.45 -6.31
N GLU A 202 -27.90 -34.61 -6.85
CA GLU A 202 -26.55 -34.98 -7.32
C GLU A 202 -26.05 -34.15 -8.51
N LYS A 203 -26.74 -33.07 -8.92
CA LYS A 203 -26.46 -32.34 -10.18
C LYS A 203 -25.54 -31.13 -10.06
N LEU A 204 -25.16 -30.70 -8.84
CA LEU A 204 -24.34 -29.49 -8.66
C LEU A 204 -22.81 -29.74 -8.80
N GLN A 205 -22.37 -30.99 -8.94
CA GLN A 205 -20.94 -31.30 -9.12
C GLN A 205 -20.44 -31.06 -10.55
N THR A 206 -21.31 -31.07 -11.55
CA THR A 206 -20.92 -30.99 -12.97
C THR A 206 -20.53 -29.57 -13.40
N ILE A 207 -21.15 -28.53 -12.81
CA ILE A 207 -20.83 -27.12 -13.13
C ILE A 207 -19.44 -26.72 -12.60
N LYS A 208 -18.93 -27.37 -11.55
CA LYS A 208 -17.55 -27.17 -11.07
C LYS A 208 -16.46 -27.68 -12.03
N ARG A 209 -16.81 -28.50 -13.03
CA ARG A 209 -15.85 -29.03 -14.02
C ARG A 209 -15.69 -28.15 -15.27
N LEU A 210 -16.52 -27.12 -15.45
CA LEU A 210 -16.39 -26.16 -16.56
C LEU A 210 -15.71 -24.87 -16.09
N GLY A 211 -14.41 -24.97 -15.80
CA GLY A 211 -13.39 -23.98 -16.19
C GLY A 211 -13.59 -22.48 -15.93
N PHE A 212 -14.40 -22.04 -14.97
CA PHE A 212 -14.36 -20.65 -14.49
C PHE A 212 -13.76 -20.63 -13.09
N SER A 213 -12.53 -20.11 -13.02
CA SER A 213 -11.71 -20.06 -11.82
C SER A 213 -12.38 -19.17 -10.77
N ASP A 214 -13.18 -19.79 -9.92
CA ASP A 214 -13.80 -19.18 -8.75
C ASP A 214 -12.73 -19.06 -7.64
N THR A 215 -11.77 -18.16 -7.85
CA THR A 215 -10.66 -17.84 -6.93
C THR A 215 -11.16 -17.00 -5.73
N ASN A 216 -12.32 -17.34 -5.19
CA ASN A 216 -12.91 -16.70 -4.01
C ASN A 216 -13.48 -17.69 -2.98
N SER A 217 -13.36 -19.00 -3.19
CA SER A 217 -13.85 -20.01 -2.26
C SER A 217 -12.91 -20.35 -1.10
N GLY A 218 -11.74 -19.71 -1.00
CA GLY A 218 -10.72 -20.00 0.03
C GLY A 218 -10.82 -19.22 1.34
N PHE A 219 -11.68 -18.21 1.47
CA PHE A 219 -11.71 -17.30 2.64
C PHE A 219 -13.05 -17.25 3.38
N LEU A 220 -13.89 -18.27 3.21
CA LEU A 220 -15.20 -18.37 3.86
C LEU A 220 -15.14 -18.81 5.34
N PHE A 221 -13.94 -19.11 5.86
CA PHE A 221 -13.73 -19.64 7.22
C PHE A 221 -13.30 -18.61 8.28
N LEU A 222 -13.02 -17.36 7.92
CA LEU A 222 -12.71 -16.30 8.90
C LEU A 222 -13.90 -15.52 9.53
N PRO A 223 -15.21 -15.78 9.28
CA PRO A 223 -16.28 -15.09 10.00
C PRO A 223 -16.55 -15.61 11.43
N SER A 224 -16.14 -16.84 11.77
CA SER A 224 -16.55 -17.50 13.03
C SER A 224 -15.82 -16.98 14.27
N GLU A 225 -14.53 -16.68 14.17
CA GLU A 225 -13.70 -16.23 15.30
C GLU A 225 -14.01 -14.78 15.72
N ILE A 226 -14.20 -13.88 14.74
CA ILE A 226 -14.49 -12.45 14.99
C ILE A 226 -15.89 -12.29 15.62
N ARG A 227 -16.84 -13.16 15.25
CA ARG A 227 -18.21 -13.07 15.77
C ARG A 227 -18.31 -13.41 17.26
N LYS A 228 -17.44 -14.26 17.81
CA LYS A 228 -17.54 -14.71 19.22
C LYS A 228 -17.21 -13.63 20.25
N ARG A 229 -16.62 -12.49 19.85
CA ARG A 229 -16.18 -11.42 20.77
C ARG A 229 -16.88 -10.06 20.64
N ALA A 230 -17.75 -9.85 19.65
CA ALA A 230 -18.33 -8.54 19.38
C ALA A 230 -19.69 -8.31 20.09
N SER A 231 -19.86 -7.12 20.70
CA SER A 231 -21.06 -6.75 21.45
C SER A 231 -22.30 -6.59 20.54
N PRO A 232 -23.53 -6.72 21.07
CA PRO A 232 -24.77 -6.56 20.30
C PRO A 232 -24.90 -5.18 19.62
N TRP A 233 -24.33 -4.14 20.24
CA TRP A 233 -24.39 -2.76 19.73
C TRP A 233 -23.46 -2.52 18.53
N GLN A 234 -22.26 -3.13 18.55
CA GLN A 234 -21.36 -3.14 17.39
C GLN A 234 -21.98 -3.84 16.18
N ARG A 235 -22.91 -4.79 16.41
CA ARG A 235 -23.56 -5.58 15.36
C ARG A 235 -24.68 -4.84 14.63
N ASN A 236 -25.51 -4.11 15.37
CA ASN A 236 -26.71 -3.48 14.81
C ASN A 236 -26.48 -2.04 14.32
N LEU A 237 -25.50 -1.33 14.88
CA LEU A 237 -25.20 0.06 14.49
C LEU A 237 -23.79 0.21 13.92
N GLY A 238 -22.80 -0.48 14.48
CA GLY A 238 -21.39 -0.33 14.08
C GLY A 238 -21.09 -0.74 12.63
N TYR A 239 -21.45 -1.96 12.24
CA TYR A 239 -21.20 -2.45 10.87
C TYR A 239 -21.94 -1.68 9.76
N PRO A 240 -23.25 -1.37 9.86
CA PRO A 240 -23.92 -0.60 8.81
C PRO A 240 -23.34 0.82 8.69
N LEU A 241 -23.00 1.46 9.81
CA LEU A 241 -22.37 2.77 9.81
C LEU A 241 -20.96 2.72 9.20
N ALA A 242 -20.18 1.70 9.51
CA ALA A 242 -18.86 1.50 8.90
C ALA A 242 -18.94 1.25 7.38
N MET A 243 -19.94 0.49 6.91
CA MET A 243 -20.18 0.27 5.48
C MET A 243 -20.61 1.55 4.77
N LEU A 244 -21.48 2.36 5.38
CA LEU A 244 -21.91 3.64 4.83
C LEU A 244 -20.76 4.65 4.80
N LEU A 245 -19.94 4.69 5.85
CA LEU A 245 -18.74 5.52 5.88
C LEU A 245 -17.72 5.09 4.81
N LEU A 246 -17.49 3.79 4.65
CA LEU A 246 -16.64 3.26 3.59
C LEU A 246 -17.14 3.66 2.20
N LEU A 247 -18.45 3.55 1.97
CA LEU A 247 -19.11 3.96 0.74
C LEU A 247 -18.96 5.47 0.50
N ALA A 248 -19.25 6.29 1.51
CA ALA A 248 -19.13 7.73 1.43
C ALA A 248 -17.70 8.16 1.07
N VAL A 249 -16.69 7.60 1.74
CA VAL A 249 -15.28 7.89 1.44
C VAL A 249 -14.90 7.45 0.02
N THR A 250 -15.36 6.30 -0.47
CA THR A 250 -15.12 5.91 -1.88
C THR A 250 -15.77 6.84 -2.89
N VAL A 251 -17.02 7.25 -2.65
CA VAL A 251 -17.74 8.14 -3.56
C VAL A 251 -17.04 9.50 -3.59
N VAL A 252 -16.68 10.04 -2.44
CA VAL A 252 -15.89 11.28 -2.34
C VAL A 252 -14.55 11.14 -3.07
N CYS A 253 -13.84 10.01 -2.89
CA CYS A 253 -12.59 9.74 -3.61
C CYS A 253 -12.77 9.81 -5.14
N VAL A 254 -13.76 9.10 -5.68
CA VAL A 254 -14.03 9.08 -7.12
C VAL A 254 -14.44 10.45 -7.62
N LEU A 255 -15.28 11.18 -6.89
CA LEU A 255 -15.70 12.54 -7.27
C LEU A 255 -14.51 13.51 -7.35
N ILE A 256 -13.58 13.45 -6.40
CA ILE A 256 -12.36 14.28 -6.40
C ILE A 256 -11.50 13.95 -7.64
N VAL A 257 -11.28 12.67 -7.92
CA VAL A 257 -10.50 12.25 -9.10
C VAL A 257 -11.21 12.65 -10.40
N CYS A 258 -12.53 12.48 -10.49
CA CYS A 258 -13.30 12.89 -11.66
C CYS A 258 -13.22 14.41 -11.88
N TYR A 259 -13.34 15.21 -10.81
CA TYR A 259 -13.13 16.66 -10.89
C TYR A 259 -11.72 16.99 -11.40
N HIS A 260 -10.69 16.32 -10.88
CA HIS A 260 -9.31 16.52 -11.32
C HIS A 260 -9.09 16.13 -12.80
N VAL A 261 -9.72 15.05 -13.28
CA VAL A 261 -9.69 14.67 -14.70
C VAL A 261 -10.32 15.73 -15.59
N VAL A 262 -11.46 16.30 -15.16
CA VAL A 262 -12.14 17.38 -15.88
C VAL A 262 -11.28 18.65 -15.87
N GLU A 263 -10.69 18.99 -14.73
CA GLU A 263 -9.79 20.13 -14.60
C GLU A 263 -8.57 20.00 -15.53
N LEU A 264 -7.93 18.83 -15.56
CA LEU A 264 -6.84 18.52 -16.48
C LEU A 264 -7.25 18.63 -17.96
N LEU A 265 -8.52 18.37 -18.30
CA LEU A 265 -9.00 18.45 -19.68
C LEU A 265 -9.23 19.90 -20.14
N PHE A 266 -9.58 20.81 -19.23
CA PHE A 266 -9.88 22.21 -19.53
C PHE A 266 -8.69 23.15 -19.31
N ASP A 267 -7.74 22.77 -18.45
CA ASP A 267 -6.60 23.61 -18.09
C ASP A 267 -5.27 22.82 -18.15
N ASP A 268 -4.51 23.02 -19.22
CA ASP A 268 -3.17 22.45 -19.42
C ASP A 268 -2.15 22.94 -18.37
N THR A 269 -2.48 23.96 -17.57
CA THR A 269 -1.64 24.47 -16.47
C THR A 269 -1.91 23.78 -15.13
N ALA A 270 -3.00 23.02 -15.00
CA ALA A 270 -3.34 22.25 -13.80
C ALA A 270 -2.54 20.94 -13.63
N MET A 271 -1.63 20.65 -14.56
CA MET A 271 -0.70 19.53 -14.41
C MET A 271 0.09 19.68 -13.09
N PRO A 272 0.49 18.56 -12.45
CA PRO A 272 1.34 18.57 -11.27
C PRO A 272 2.78 19.03 -11.59
N ARG A 273 2.96 20.05 -12.44
CA ARG A 273 4.23 20.74 -12.68
C ARG A 273 4.64 21.41 -11.37
N GLY A 274 5.89 21.18 -10.95
CA GLY A 274 6.45 21.85 -9.78
C GLY A 274 6.35 23.36 -9.97
N MET A 275 5.41 24.00 -9.28
CA MET A 275 5.29 25.45 -9.31
C MET A 275 6.43 26.04 -8.48
N GLU A 276 7.07 27.08 -9.00
CA GLU A 276 8.18 27.78 -8.35
C GLU A 276 7.75 28.68 -7.18
N ASP A 277 6.47 28.69 -6.81
CA ASP A 277 5.96 29.51 -5.70
C ASP A 277 5.49 28.66 -4.51
N PRO A 278 6.20 28.69 -3.37
CA PRO A 278 5.81 28.03 -2.13
C PRO A 278 4.69 28.81 -1.41
N LEU A 279 3.64 29.18 -2.12
CA LEU A 279 2.48 29.79 -1.49
C LEU A 279 1.59 28.69 -0.89
N LEU A 280 1.98 28.22 0.29
CA LEU A 280 1.09 27.46 1.17
C LEU A 280 -0.23 28.24 1.30
N GLY A 281 -1.31 27.74 0.70
CA GLY A 281 -2.67 28.14 1.07
C GLY A 281 -3.69 28.50 -0.02
N ALA A 282 -3.38 28.55 -1.32
CA ALA A 282 -4.26 29.30 -2.23
C ALA A 282 -5.20 28.55 -3.21
N ALA A 283 -5.11 27.23 -3.44
CA ALA A 283 -5.95 26.62 -4.49
C ALA A 283 -6.68 25.33 -4.07
N SER A 284 -7.99 25.52 -3.84
CA SER A 284 -9.11 24.64 -4.22
C SER A 284 -9.82 23.78 -3.15
N PHE A 285 -9.24 23.46 -1.99
CA PHE A 285 -10.01 22.85 -0.87
C PHE A 285 -10.19 23.75 0.37
N SER A 286 -9.56 24.94 0.36
CA SER A 286 -9.60 25.91 1.46
C SER A 286 -10.98 26.56 1.68
N MET A 287 -11.93 26.43 0.73
CA MET A 287 -13.29 26.96 0.93
C MET A 287 -14.01 26.29 2.13
N PHE A 288 -13.56 25.09 2.54
CA PHE A 288 -14.05 24.37 3.72
C PHE A 288 -13.10 24.43 4.94
N GLY A 289 -11.98 25.15 4.86
CA GLY A 289 -10.98 25.26 5.94
C GLY A 289 -10.49 23.90 6.46
N SER A 290 -10.42 23.76 7.78
CA SER A 290 -9.95 22.56 8.49
C SER A 290 -10.73 21.27 8.16
N LEU A 291 -11.98 21.38 7.72
CA LEU A 291 -12.78 20.22 7.29
C LEU A 291 -12.24 19.60 6.00
N GLY A 292 -11.77 20.42 5.05
CA GLY A 292 -11.15 19.94 3.83
C GLY A 292 -9.86 19.17 4.11
N ALA A 293 -9.02 19.70 5.00
CA ALA A 293 -7.80 19.04 5.46
C ALA A 293 -8.10 17.72 6.20
N ALA A 294 -9.13 17.68 7.05
CA ALA A 294 -9.55 16.45 7.72
C ALA A 294 -10.00 15.38 6.73
N VAL A 295 -10.81 15.74 5.71
CA VAL A 295 -11.22 14.82 4.64
C VAL A 295 -10.01 14.32 3.85
N GLN A 296 -9.04 15.18 3.55
CA GLN A 296 -7.82 14.81 2.84
C GLN A 296 -6.98 13.80 3.62
N VAL A 297 -6.78 14.03 4.93
CA VAL A 297 -6.08 13.09 5.81
C VAL A 297 -6.81 11.75 5.89
N ILE A 298 -8.14 11.77 6.06
CA ILE A 298 -8.96 10.56 6.07
C ILE A 298 -8.81 9.81 4.74
N LEU A 299 -8.81 10.52 3.61
CA LEU A 299 -8.71 9.92 2.28
C LEU A 299 -7.32 9.30 2.04
N ILE A 300 -6.25 9.96 2.47
CA ILE A 300 -4.88 9.44 2.38
C ILE A 300 -4.72 8.16 3.19
N LEU A 301 -5.15 8.17 4.46
CA LEU A 301 -5.13 6.98 5.32
C LEU A 301 -6.01 5.87 4.76
N TYR A 302 -7.15 6.24 4.18
CA TYR A 302 -8.07 5.31 3.55
C TYR A 302 -7.44 4.61 2.35
N LEU A 303 -6.83 5.36 1.43
CA LEU A 303 -6.14 4.81 0.26
C LEU A 303 -4.97 3.93 0.66
N MET A 304 -4.24 4.29 1.72
CA MET A 304 -3.18 3.47 2.30
C MET A 304 -3.71 2.11 2.79
N ILE A 305 -4.75 2.12 3.63
CA ILE A 305 -5.30 0.88 4.18
C ILE A 305 -5.88 0.01 3.06
N SER A 306 -6.59 0.63 2.11
CA SER A 306 -7.13 -0.07 0.95
C SER A 306 -6.03 -0.70 0.10
N SER A 307 -4.96 0.03 -0.21
CA SER A 307 -3.86 -0.51 -1.02
C SER A 307 -3.11 -1.64 -0.33
N VAL A 308 -2.90 -1.57 0.98
CA VAL A 308 -2.30 -2.65 1.77
C VAL A 308 -3.21 -3.89 1.78
N VAL A 309 -4.51 -3.72 2.01
CA VAL A 309 -5.48 -4.83 1.97
C VAL A 309 -5.53 -5.45 0.57
N GLY A 310 -5.49 -4.64 -0.47
CA GLY A 310 -5.47 -5.09 -1.86
C GLY A 310 -4.19 -5.84 -2.23
N PHE A 311 -3.03 -5.34 -1.78
CA PHE A 311 -1.73 -5.95 -1.99
C PHE A 311 -1.70 -7.38 -1.43
N TYR A 312 -2.07 -7.56 -0.16
CA TYR A 312 -2.13 -8.89 0.48
C TYR A 312 -3.24 -9.81 -0.04
N SER A 313 -4.26 -9.24 -0.72
CA SER A 313 -5.34 -10.01 -1.35
C SER A 313 -5.04 -10.42 -2.79
N SER A 314 -3.99 -9.86 -3.40
CA SER A 314 -3.64 -10.16 -4.78
C SER A 314 -3.04 -11.58 -4.90
N PRO A 315 -3.33 -12.31 -5.99
CA PRO A 315 -2.82 -13.67 -6.19
C PRO A 315 -1.28 -13.71 -6.28
N LEU A 316 -0.66 -12.61 -6.71
CA LEU A 316 0.80 -12.48 -6.83
C LEU A 316 1.50 -12.40 -5.46
N PHE A 317 0.85 -11.79 -4.46
CA PHE A 317 1.48 -11.53 -3.15
C PHE A 317 0.80 -12.26 -1.99
N THR A 318 -0.09 -13.21 -2.28
CA THR A 318 -0.76 -14.02 -1.24
C THR A 318 0.24 -14.80 -0.38
N GLY A 319 1.38 -15.21 -0.97
CA GLY A 319 2.45 -15.93 -0.27
C GLY A 319 3.26 -15.09 0.74
N LEU A 320 3.15 -13.76 0.67
CA LEU A 320 3.81 -12.84 1.62
C LEU A 320 2.93 -12.56 2.86
N ARG A 321 1.68 -13.01 2.88
CA ARG A 321 0.75 -12.72 3.97
C ARG A 321 1.33 -13.19 5.33
N PRO A 322 1.48 -12.30 6.33
CA PRO A 322 2.02 -12.70 7.62
C PRO A 322 1.06 -13.65 8.33
N ARG A 323 1.59 -14.80 8.78
CA ARG A 323 0.87 -15.80 9.57
C ARG A 323 1.45 -15.84 10.98
N ALA A 324 0.60 -15.73 12.01
CA ALA A 324 1.06 -15.81 13.39
C ALA A 324 1.86 -17.10 13.59
N GLN A 325 3.10 -16.95 14.09
CA GLN A 325 4.03 -18.04 14.46
C GLN A 325 4.64 -18.87 13.31
N ASP A 326 4.35 -18.57 12.04
CA ASP A 326 4.83 -19.33 10.87
C ASP A 326 5.31 -18.42 9.74
N THR A 327 5.94 -17.30 10.09
CA THR A 327 6.57 -16.39 9.12
C THR A 327 8.05 -16.69 9.00
N THR A 328 8.46 -17.14 7.81
CA THR A 328 9.87 -17.22 7.46
C THR A 328 10.48 -15.82 7.40
N LEU A 329 11.78 -15.72 7.65
CA LEU A 329 12.44 -14.42 7.69
C LEU A 329 12.44 -13.73 6.31
N THR A 330 12.55 -14.51 5.23
CA THR A 330 12.41 -14.00 3.86
C THR A 330 11.04 -13.37 3.61
N GLN A 331 9.96 -13.90 4.19
CA GLN A 331 8.63 -13.27 4.15
C GLN A 331 8.59 -11.96 4.96
N ILE A 332 9.28 -11.87 6.10
CA ILE A 332 9.35 -10.62 6.87
C ILE A 332 10.06 -9.53 6.06
N ILE A 333 11.21 -9.85 5.46
CA ILE A 333 11.94 -8.91 4.58
C ILE A 333 11.06 -8.52 3.40
N GLY A 334 10.41 -9.48 2.74
CA GLY A 334 9.49 -9.23 1.64
C GLY A 334 8.33 -8.30 2.01
N ASN A 335 7.76 -8.45 3.21
CA ASN A 335 6.73 -7.56 3.73
C ASN A 335 7.25 -6.15 4.00
N CYS A 336 8.45 -6.02 4.59
CA CYS A 336 9.08 -4.72 4.78
C CYS A 336 9.36 -4.02 3.45
N VAL A 337 9.90 -4.73 2.44
CA VAL A 337 10.11 -4.19 1.09
C VAL A 337 8.79 -3.73 0.49
N SER A 338 7.76 -4.56 0.55
CA SER A 338 6.46 -4.27 -0.05
C SER A 338 5.79 -3.05 0.58
N LEU A 339 5.75 -2.99 1.92
CA LEU A 339 5.17 -1.85 2.64
C LEU A 339 5.96 -0.57 2.42
N LEU A 340 7.29 -0.66 2.34
CA LEU A 340 8.14 0.50 2.08
C LEU A 340 7.93 1.05 0.65
N VAL A 341 7.83 0.17 -0.35
CA VAL A 341 7.53 0.57 -1.75
C VAL A 341 6.13 1.20 -1.87
N LEU A 342 5.12 0.60 -1.22
CA LEU A 342 3.77 1.17 -1.20
C LEU A 342 3.73 2.53 -0.48
N SER A 343 4.51 2.67 0.60
CA SER A 343 4.61 3.89 1.39
C SER A 343 5.30 5.03 0.64
N SER A 344 6.44 4.75 -0.04
CA SER A 344 7.18 5.76 -0.79
C SER A 344 6.45 6.24 -2.06
N ALA A 345 5.62 5.38 -2.65
CA ALA A 345 4.79 5.73 -3.81
C ALA A 345 3.51 6.49 -3.44
N LEU A 346 3.07 6.47 -2.18
CA LEU A 346 1.82 7.08 -1.74
C LEU A 346 1.77 8.60 -1.96
N PRO A 347 2.82 9.38 -1.64
CA PRO A 347 2.89 10.81 -1.96
C PRO A 347 2.69 11.14 -3.43
N VAL A 348 3.38 10.40 -4.29
CA VAL A 348 3.30 10.57 -5.74
C VAL A 348 1.90 10.18 -6.21
N PHE A 349 1.35 9.07 -5.70
CA PHE A 349 -0.01 8.63 -6.00
C PHE A 349 -1.08 9.67 -5.62
N SER A 350 -1.04 10.19 -4.39
CA SER A 350 -1.98 11.21 -3.90
C SER A 350 -1.92 12.49 -4.73
N ARG A 351 -0.72 12.91 -5.15
CA ARG A 351 -0.53 14.06 -6.05
C ARG A 351 -1.07 13.77 -7.44
N THR A 352 -0.79 12.60 -8.02
CA THR A 352 -1.27 12.25 -9.37
C THR A 352 -2.79 12.19 -9.45
N LEU A 353 -3.47 11.81 -8.36
CA LEU A 353 -4.93 11.78 -8.26
C LEU A 353 -5.58 13.16 -8.05
N GLY A 354 -4.79 14.21 -7.83
CA GLY A 354 -5.30 15.54 -7.50
C GLY A 354 -5.87 15.67 -6.09
N ILE A 355 -5.64 14.69 -5.21
CA ILE A 355 -6.12 14.71 -3.81
C ILE A 355 -5.35 15.74 -2.99
N THR A 356 -4.04 15.88 -3.26
CA THR A 356 -3.15 16.81 -2.57
C THR A 356 -2.47 17.76 -3.54
N ARG A 357 -2.66 19.07 -3.35
CA ARG A 357 -1.94 20.15 -4.04
C ARG A 357 -0.62 20.55 -3.36
N PHE A 358 -0.32 19.97 -2.19
CA PHE A 358 0.89 20.30 -1.43
C PHE A 358 2.15 19.84 -2.19
N ASP A 359 2.91 20.81 -2.71
CA ASP A 359 4.17 20.59 -3.42
C ASP A 359 5.37 20.46 -2.47
N LEU A 360 5.24 19.64 -1.43
CA LEU A 360 6.34 19.42 -0.47
C LEU A 360 7.39 18.42 -0.95
N LEU A 361 7.17 17.78 -2.11
CA LEU A 361 8.14 16.86 -2.70
C LEU A 361 9.38 17.56 -3.26
N GLY A 362 9.35 18.89 -3.46
CA GLY A 362 10.50 19.66 -3.96
C GLY A 362 11.10 19.05 -5.24
N ASP A 363 12.42 19.09 -5.35
CA ASP A 363 13.17 18.53 -6.49
C ASP A 363 12.96 17.01 -6.70
N PHE A 364 12.46 16.27 -5.70
CA PHE A 364 12.16 14.84 -5.84
C PHE A 364 10.84 14.58 -6.61
N GLY A 365 10.03 15.61 -6.83
CA GLY A 365 8.82 15.56 -7.66
C GLY A 365 9.06 15.84 -9.14
N ARG A 366 10.27 16.26 -9.54
CA ARG A 366 10.66 16.49 -10.95
C ARG A 366 10.92 15.18 -11.69
N PHE A 367 10.01 14.21 -11.56
CA PHE A 367 9.99 13.09 -12.48
C PHE A 367 9.49 13.60 -13.84
N ASN A 368 10.31 13.47 -14.89
CA ASN A 368 9.93 13.85 -16.26
C ASN A 368 8.59 13.24 -16.71
N TRP A 369 8.22 12.08 -16.14
CA TRP A 369 6.93 11.44 -16.35
C TRP A 369 5.74 12.27 -15.81
N LEU A 370 5.85 12.89 -14.64
CA LEU A 370 4.76 13.66 -14.01
C LEU A 370 4.42 14.94 -14.79
N GLY A 371 5.36 15.43 -15.61
CA GLY A 371 5.14 16.54 -16.53
C GLY A 371 4.45 16.14 -17.84
N ASN A 372 4.27 14.84 -18.12
CA ASN A 372 3.58 14.37 -19.31
C ASN A 372 2.08 14.21 -19.04
N PHE A 373 1.29 15.10 -19.64
CA PHE A 373 -0.17 15.11 -19.62
C PHE A 373 -0.77 13.72 -19.84
N HIS A 374 -0.35 13.03 -20.91
CA HIS A 374 -0.98 11.80 -21.36
C HIS A 374 -0.89 10.70 -20.31
N ILE A 375 0.23 10.63 -19.59
CA ILE A 375 0.45 9.55 -18.63
C ILE A 375 -0.33 9.85 -17.35
N VAL A 376 -0.34 11.11 -16.88
CA VAL A 376 -1.14 11.52 -15.72
C VAL A 376 -2.64 11.37 -16.02
N PHE A 377 -3.09 11.77 -17.21
CA PHE A 377 -4.48 11.65 -17.64
C PHE A 377 -4.92 10.18 -17.75
N LEU A 378 -4.13 9.34 -18.43
CA LEU A 378 -4.39 7.90 -18.55
C LEU A 378 -4.46 7.23 -17.17
N TYR A 379 -3.54 7.59 -16.27
CA TYR A 379 -3.51 7.07 -14.91
C TYR A 379 -4.79 7.38 -14.13
N ASN A 380 -5.24 8.64 -14.19
CA ASN A 380 -6.45 9.07 -13.50
C ASN A 380 -7.72 8.43 -14.07
N ILE A 381 -7.83 8.33 -15.40
CA ILE A 381 -8.94 7.61 -16.04
C ILE A 381 -8.95 6.15 -15.64
N LEU A 382 -7.79 5.48 -15.65
CA LEU A 382 -7.69 4.08 -15.29
C LEU A 382 -8.09 3.86 -13.82
N PHE A 383 -7.63 4.72 -12.91
CA PHE A 383 -8.01 4.67 -11.50
C PHE A 383 -9.51 4.90 -11.29
N ALA A 384 -10.06 5.96 -11.89
CA ALA A 384 -11.48 6.31 -11.79
C ALA A 384 -12.35 5.20 -12.40
N GLY A 385 -11.95 4.63 -13.54
CA GLY A 385 -12.64 3.53 -14.21
C GLY A 385 -12.66 2.24 -13.38
N LEU A 386 -11.50 1.81 -12.88
CA LEU A 386 -11.40 0.61 -12.04
C LEU A 386 -12.19 0.76 -10.73
N THR A 387 -12.10 1.93 -10.09
CA THR A 387 -12.80 2.21 -8.84
C THR A 387 -14.32 2.31 -9.05
N SER A 388 -14.76 2.98 -10.12
CA SER A 388 -16.18 3.10 -10.47
C SER A 388 -16.78 1.75 -10.86
N ALA A 389 -16.07 0.94 -11.66
CA ALA A 389 -16.52 -0.41 -12.02
C ALA A 389 -16.66 -1.29 -10.78
N CYS A 390 -15.71 -1.21 -9.84
CA CYS A 390 -15.79 -1.89 -8.55
C CYS A 390 -17.02 -1.44 -7.73
N LEU A 391 -17.27 -0.13 -7.68
CA LEU A 391 -18.41 0.44 -6.96
C LEU A 391 -19.75 -0.01 -7.57
N ILE A 392 -19.89 0.08 -8.90
CA ILE A 392 -21.09 -0.32 -9.63
C ILE A 392 -21.37 -1.81 -9.41
N ASN A 393 -20.35 -2.67 -9.54
CA ASN A 393 -20.51 -4.10 -9.28
C ASN A 393 -21.00 -4.35 -7.84
N THR A 394 -20.38 -3.70 -6.86
CA THR A 394 -20.74 -3.85 -5.45
C THR A 394 -22.18 -3.39 -5.17
N LEU A 395 -22.58 -2.24 -5.71
CA LEU A 395 -23.94 -1.71 -5.57
C LEU A 395 -24.97 -2.58 -6.30
N THR A 396 -24.64 -3.05 -7.52
CA THR A 396 -25.52 -3.92 -8.32
C THR A 396 -25.79 -5.22 -7.58
N TRP A 397 -24.76 -5.88 -7.04
CA TRP A 397 -24.91 -7.09 -6.22
C TRP A 397 -25.75 -6.84 -4.97
N THR A 398 -25.61 -5.66 -4.36
CA THR A 398 -26.39 -5.26 -3.17
C THR A 398 -27.87 -5.10 -3.49
N VAL A 399 -28.19 -4.34 -4.55
CA VAL A 399 -29.56 -4.06 -4.99
C VAL A 399 -30.26 -5.33 -5.46
N GLN A 400 -29.60 -6.14 -6.28
CA GLN A 400 -30.16 -7.42 -6.75
C GLN A 400 -30.56 -8.32 -5.58
N ARG A 401 -29.76 -8.34 -4.52
CA ARG A 401 -29.99 -9.23 -3.38
C ARG A 401 -31.13 -8.76 -2.47
N GLU A 402 -31.28 -7.45 -2.27
CA GLU A 402 -32.43 -6.92 -1.54
C GLU A 402 -33.72 -7.04 -2.35
N LEU A 403 -33.66 -6.91 -3.68
CA LEU A 403 -34.79 -7.26 -4.55
C LEU A 403 -35.18 -8.73 -4.41
N ILE A 404 -34.24 -9.66 -4.48
CA ILE A 404 -34.53 -11.10 -4.30
C ILE A 404 -35.10 -11.39 -2.91
N ARG A 405 -34.63 -10.72 -1.86
CA ARG A 405 -35.21 -10.86 -0.50
C ARG A 405 -36.63 -10.33 -0.42
N ALA A 406 -36.89 -9.14 -0.98
CA ALA A 406 -38.22 -8.56 -1.01
C ALA A 406 -39.22 -9.44 -1.78
N PHE A 407 -38.82 -9.95 -2.95
CA PHE A 407 -39.64 -10.87 -3.74
C PHE A 407 -39.83 -12.24 -3.07
N GLY A 408 -38.79 -12.78 -2.42
CA GLY A 408 -38.89 -14.04 -1.68
C GLY A 408 -39.84 -13.97 -0.49
N MET A 409 -39.88 -12.84 0.23
CA MET A 409 -40.84 -12.63 1.32
C MET A 409 -42.28 -12.49 0.81
N LEU A 410 -42.49 -11.88 -0.37
CA LEU A 410 -43.80 -11.85 -1.01
C LEU A 410 -44.29 -13.25 -1.44
N GLY A 411 -43.38 -14.10 -1.94
CA GLY A 411 -43.69 -15.48 -2.32
C GLY A 411 -44.12 -16.35 -1.12
N SER A 412 -43.43 -16.25 0.02
CA SER A 412 -43.81 -17.03 1.22
C SER A 412 -45.17 -16.63 1.82
N HIS A 413 -45.63 -15.41 1.55
CA HIS A 413 -46.91 -14.91 2.06
C HIS A 413 -48.11 -15.39 1.22
N THR A 414 -47.87 -15.82 -0.02
CA THR A 414 -48.92 -16.35 -0.91
C THR A 414 -49.14 -17.85 -0.67
N ASP A 415 -48.11 -18.61 -0.29
CA ASP A 415 -48.22 -20.04 0.03
C ASP A 415 -48.81 -20.35 1.44
N THR A 416 -48.96 -19.34 2.31
CA THR A 416 -49.56 -19.49 3.65
C THR A 416 -51.06 -19.16 3.71
N GLN A 417 -51.67 -18.79 2.58
CA GLN A 417 -53.10 -18.53 2.46
C GLN A 417 -53.87 -19.54 1.59
N SER A 418 -53.20 -20.58 1.08
CA SER A 418 -53.82 -21.79 0.50
C SER A 418 -53.77 -22.94 1.49
#